data_AF-A0A1F8NTB4-F1
#
_entry.id   AF-A0A1F8NTB4-F1
#
_cell.length_a   1.000
_cell.length_b   1.000
_cell.length_c   1.000
_cell.angle_alpha   90.00
_cell.angle_beta   90.00
_cell.angle_gamma   90.00
#
_symmetry.space_group_name_H-M   'P 1'
#
loop_
_entity.id
_entity.type
_entity.pdbx_description
1 polymer ?
#
loop_
_entity_poly.entity_id
_entity_poly.type
_entity_poly.pdbx_seq_one_letter_code
_entity_poly.pdbx_strand_id
1 'polypeptide(L)'
;MVTYTFNGITYDEADLTGATGRGYNAQVTTGTGLASTPRYIAPMIDALADLANGHKTTSTSSVLVGTGAKTFVLAEDIPLVAGETVYVLDTAAPTTNTLFGTVTTWTPATNTAVINVAVAAGSGTIASWSFIGKVGLRGATGATGGGLANVVEDTTPQLGGNLDLNGFEITGLEAQSILAAQIYS
;
A
#
# COMPACT_ATOMS: atom_id res chain seq x y z
N MET A 1 29.40 19.28 -21.77
CA MET A 1 29.00 19.89 -20.49
C MET A 1 28.03 18.92 -19.84
N VAL A 2 28.33 18.43 -18.64
CA VAL A 2 27.41 17.53 -17.94
C VAL A 2 26.36 18.37 -17.22
N THR A 3 25.10 18.04 -17.42
CA THR A 3 23.96 18.73 -16.79
C THR A 3 23.14 17.74 -15.99
N TYR A 4 22.62 18.19 -14.85
CA TYR A 4 21.79 17.41 -13.96
C TYR A 4 20.53 18.21 -13.62
N THR A 5 19.37 17.56 -13.56
CA THR A 5 18.11 18.24 -13.21
C THR A 5 17.59 17.66 -11.91
N PHE A 6 17.30 18.52 -10.93
CA PHE A 6 16.61 18.19 -9.68
C PHE A 6 15.39 19.10 -9.54
N ASN A 7 14.21 18.52 -9.26
CA ASN A 7 12.97 19.26 -8.99
C ASN A 7 12.67 20.36 -10.03
N GLY A 8 12.89 20.08 -11.32
CA GLY A 8 12.66 21.01 -12.43
C GLY A 8 13.76 22.07 -12.64
N ILE A 9 14.80 22.10 -11.81
CA ILE A 9 15.94 23.02 -11.93
C ILE A 9 17.11 22.27 -12.56
N THR A 10 17.63 22.79 -13.67
CA THR A 10 18.83 22.24 -14.33
C THR A 10 20.08 22.94 -13.79
N TYR A 11 21.07 22.13 -13.42
CA TYR A 11 22.37 22.49 -12.89
C TYR A 11 23.46 22.00 -13.85
N ASP A 12 24.57 22.73 -13.91
CA ASP A 12 25.76 22.36 -14.67
C ASP A 12 27.01 22.35 -13.78
N GLU A 13 28.14 21.91 -14.34
CA GLU A 13 29.43 21.89 -13.64
C GLU A 13 29.90 23.29 -13.20
N ALA A 14 29.48 24.36 -13.89
CA ALA A 14 29.87 25.73 -13.55
C ALA A 14 29.11 26.27 -12.32
N ASP A 15 27.91 25.75 -12.05
CA ASP A 15 27.15 26.01 -10.82
C ASP A 15 27.86 25.43 -9.58
N LEU A 16 28.57 24.31 -9.72
CA LEU A 16 29.28 23.61 -8.64
C LEU A 16 30.70 24.15 -8.42
N THR A 17 31.41 24.44 -9.51
CA THR A 17 32.83 24.85 -9.48
C THR A 17 33.02 26.36 -9.27
N GLY A 18 31.95 27.14 -9.34
CA GLY A 18 32.01 28.60 -9.22
C GLY A 18 32.67 29.29 -10.42
N ALA A 19 32.97 28.56 -11.51
CA ALA A 19 33.72 29.04 -12.67
C ALA A 19 33.10 30.29 -13.35
N THR A 20 31.79 30.51 -13.17
CA THR A 20 31.07 31.67 -13.71
C THR A 20 30.55 32.62 -12.63
N GLY A 21 30.80 32.33 -11.35
CA GLY A 21 30.16 33.00 -10.21
C GLY A 21 28.64 32.76 -10.10
N ARG A 22 28.01 32.15 -11.11
CA ARG A 22 26.57 31.85 -11.15
C ARG A 22 26.14 30.98 -9.97
N GLY A 23 26.95 29.97 -9.63
CA GLY A 23 26.72 29.11 -8.47
C GLY A 23 26.48 29.89 -7.17
N TYR A 24 27.29 30.91 -6.92
CA TYR A 24 27.25 31.72 -5.69
C TYR A 24 26.25 32.88 -5.76
N ASN A 25 26.18 33.56 -6.90
CA ASN A 25 25.42 34.80 -7.05
C ASN A 25 23.95 34.58 -7.40
N ALA A 26 23.62 33.49 -8.08
CA ALA A 26 22.23 33.16 -8.39
C ALA A 26 21.65 32.28 -7.30
N GLN A 27 20.40 32.58 -6.94
CA GLN A 27 19.65 31.86 -5.94
C GLN A 27 18.47 31.14 -6.59
N VAL A 28 18.10 30.01 -6.01
CA VAL A 28 16.94 29.21 -6.40
C VAL A 28 16.10 28.88 -5.17
N THR A 29 14.89 28.40 -5.41
CA THR A 29 14.08 27.76 -4.37
C THR A 29 14.30 26.26 -4.52
N THR A 30 14.81 25.60 -3.48
CA THR A 30 14.94 24.14 -3.46
C THR A 30 13.55 23.50 -3.41
N GLY A 31 13.43 22.24 -3.82
CA GLY A 31 12.21 21.44 -3.73
C GLY A 31 11.66 21.29 -2.31
N THR A 32 12.47 21.59 -1.28
CA THR A 32 12.01 21.74 0.12
C THR A 32 11.23 23.03 0.40
N GLY A 33 11.10 23.93 -0.58
CA GLY A 33 10.50 25.25 -0.39
C GLY A 33 11.40 26.27 0.30
N LEU A 34 12.69 25.95 0.54
CA LEU A 34 13.64 26.91 1.08
C LEU A 34 14.04 27.93 0.00
N ALA A 35 13.49 29.13 0.14
CA ALA A 35 13.74 30.25 -0.77
C ALA A 35 15.19 30.75 -0.66
N SER A 36 15.67 31.32 -1.77
CA SER A 36 16.91 32.08 -1.84
C SER A 36 18.18 31.26 -1.50
N THR A 37 18.23 29.97 -1.86
CA THR A 37 19.42 29.15 -1.70
C THR A 37 20.40 29.34 -2.86
N PRO A 38 21.71 29.53 -2.60
CA PRO A 38 22.71 29.57 -3.67
C PRO A 38 22.72 28.29 -4.50
N ARG A 39 22.86 28.44 -5.82
CA ARG A 39 22.82 27.31 -6.77
C ARG A 39 23.87 26.23 -6.52
N TYR A 40 25.03 26.57 -5.94
CA TYR A 40 26.09 25.59 -5.67
C TYR A 40 25.71 24.55 -4.60
N ILE A 41 24.82 24.89 -3.67
CA ILE A 41 24.41 24.00 -2.55
C ILE A 41 22.98 23.47 -2.71
N ALA A 42 22.15 24.15 -3.51
CA ALA A 42 20.78 23.73 -3.81
C ALA A 42 20.62 22.25 -4.24
N PRO A 43 21.44 21.69 -5.18
CA PRO A 43 21.25 20.29 -5.59
C PRO A 43 21.55 19.29 -4.47
N MET A 44 22.46 19.62 -3.53
CA MET A 44 22.73 18.77 -2.36
C MET A 44 21.61 18.84 -1.34
N ILE A 45 21.00 20.02 -1.14
CA ILE A 45 19.85 20.20 -0.27
C ILE A 45 18.64 19.44 -0.82
N ASP A 46 18.40 19.54 -2.13
CA ASP A 46 17.34 18.82 -2.83
C ASP A 46 17.52 17.30 -2.72
N ALA A 47 18.72 16.79 -3.03
CA ALA A 47 19.01 15.36 -2.93
C ALA A 47 18.87 14.82 -1.50
N LEU A 48 19.31 15.60 -0.49
CA LEU A 48 19.19 15.19 0.91
C LEU A 48 17.73 15.20 1.38
N ALA A 49 16.93 16.15 0.91
CA ALA A 49 15.52 16.25 1.26
C ALA A 49 14.67 15.15 0.62
N ASP A 50 14.92 14.83 -0.65
CA ASP A 50 14.25 13.71 -1.33
C ASP A 50 14.56 12.38 -0.64
N LEU A 51 15.84 12.18 -0.26
CA LEU A 51 16.25 11.03 0.54
C LEU A 51 15.54 10.99 1.91
N ALA A 52 15.40 12.14 2.59
CA ALA A 52 14.70 12.23 3.87
C ALA A 52 13.19 11.99 3.75
N ASN A 53 12.58 12.33 2.61
CA ASN A 53 11.16 12.07 2.33
C ASN A 53 10.88 10.60 2.01
N GLY A 54 11.90 9.76 1.77
CA GLY A 54 11.77 8.30 1.76
C GLY A 54 10.75 7.79 0.74
N HIS A 55 10.62 8.47 -0.40
CA HIS A 55 9.62 8.25 -1.45
C HIS A 55 8.16 8.54 -1.04
N LYS A 56 7.92 9.49 -0.13
CA LYS A 56 6.57 9.93 0.22
C LYS A 56 6.08 11.02 -0.72
N THR A 57 4.97 10.78 -1.41
CA THR A 57 4.34 11.78 -2.29
C THR A 57 2.82 11.59 -2.32
N THR A 58 2.09 12.56 -2.85
CA THR A 58 0.64 12.45 -3.09
C THR A 58 0.35 12.19 -4.55
N SER A 59 -0.79 11.59 -4.84
CA SER A 59 -1.34 11.46 -6.19
C SER A 59 -2.41 12.51 -6.42
N THR A 60 -2.42 13.08 -7.61
CA THR A 60 -3.47 13.97 -8.13
C THR A 60 -4.56 13.21 -8.90
N SER A 61 -4.34 11.92 -9.17
CA SER A 61 -5.30 11.07 -9.88
C SER A 61 -6.42 10.56 -8.98
N SER A 62 -7.64 10.55 -9.54
CA SER A 62 -8.82 9.92 -8.94
C SER A 62 -8.88 8.45 -9.34
N VAL A 63 -8.73 7.56 -8.35
CA VAL A 63 -8.56 6.12 -8.57
C VAL A 63 -9.55 5.34 -7.70
N LEU A 64 -10.22 4.37 -8.32
CA LEU A 64 -11.14 3.44 -7.64
C LEU A 64 -10.35 2.47 -6.74
N VAL A 65 -10.83 2.27 -5.52
CA VAL A 65 -10.33 1.22 -4.63
C VAL A 65 -10.56 -0.15 -5.28
N GLY A 66 -9.50 -0.94 -5.41
CA GLY A 66 -9.60 -2.30 -5.94
C GLY A 66 -8.26 -2.93 -6.28
N THR A 67 -8.27 -4.25 -6.51
CA THR A 67 -7.08 -5.01 -6.90
C THR A 67 -6.76 -4.87 -8.39
N GLY A 68 -5.61 -5.40 -8.82
CA GLY A 68 -5.11 -5.34 -10.19
C GLY A 68 -4.40 -4.03 -10.50
N ALA A 69 -4.11 -3.80 -11.78
CA ALA A 69 -3.41 -2.60 -12.23
C ALA A 69 -4.19 -1.31 -11.88
N LYS A 70 -3.48 -0.35 -11.29
CA LYS A 70 -3.96 1.01 -10.97
C LYS A 70 -2.90 2.01 -11.40
N THR A 71 -3.33 3.12 -12.00
CA THR A 71 -2.44 4.16 -12.52
C THR A 71 -2.60 5.42 -11.68
N PHE A 72 -1.49 5.99 -11.23
CA PHE A 72 -1.44 7.20 -10.42
C PHE A 72 -0.52 8.23 -11.08
N VAL A 73 -0.93 9.49 -11.06
CA VAL A 73 -0.08 10.64 -11.41
C VAL A 73 0.33 11.32 -10.10
N LEU A 74 1.63 11.31 -9.81
CA LEU A 74 2.20 11.84 -8.58
C LEU A 74 2.36 13.36 -8.67
N ALA A 75 2.11 14.04 -7.56
CA ALA A 75 2.20 15.51 -7.46
C ALA A 75 3.66 15.99 -7.52
N GLU A 76 4.59 15.20 -6.97
CA GLU A 76 6.02 15.44 -7.03
C GLU A 76 6.72 14.34 -7.85
N ASP A 77 7.83 14.71 -8.51
CA ASP A 77 8.68 13.77 -9.25
C ASP A 77 9.56 13.00 -8.26
N ILE A 78 8.97 11.97 -7.65
CA ILE A 78 9.72 10.99 -6.86
C ILE A 78 9.91 9.75 -7.72
N PRO A 79 11.14 9.41 -8.12
CA PRO A 79 11.39 8.27 -8.97
C PRO A 79 11.10 6.95 -8.25
N LEU A 80 10.05 6.25 -8.71
CA LEU A 80 9.74 4.88 -8.30
C LEU A 80 10.45 3.87 -9.20
N VAL A 81 10.79 2.70 -8.67
CA VAL A 81 11.43 1.62 -9.44
C VAL A 81 10.46 0.47 -9.68
N ALA A 82 10.46 -0.12 -10.87
CA ALA A 82 9.68 -1.33 -11.13
C ALA A 82 10.12 -2.48 -10.20
N GLY A 83 9.16 -3.16 -9.60
CA GLY A 83 9.37 -4.18 -8.56
C GLY A 83 9.35 -3.63 -7.13
N GLU A 84 9.37 -2.31 -6.94
CA GLU A 84 9.22 -1.69 -5.63
C GLU A 84 7.84 -1.99 -5.04
N THR A 85 7.80 -2.38 -3.77
CA THR A 85 6.53 -2.57 -3.06
C THR A 85 6.14 -1.24 -2.41
N VAL A 86 4.90 -0.84 -2.64
CA VAL A 86 4.36 0.44 -2.20
C VAL A 86 3.07 0.24 -1.42
N TYR A 87 2.87 1.10 -0.43
CA TYR A 87 1.61 1.22 0.29
C TYR A 87 1.04 2.60 0.02
N VAL A 88 -0.22 2.63 -0.42
CA VAL A 88 -0.92 3.82 -0.86
C VAL A 88 -2.18 3.93 -0.03
N LEU A 89 -2.42 5.08 0.59
CA LEU A 89 -3.57 5.30 1.46
C LEU A 89 -4.32 6.57 1.10
N ASP A 90 -5.60 6.62 1.45
CA ASP A 90 -6.40 7.83 1.33
C ASP A 90 -5.90 8.87 2.33
N THR A 91 -5.68 10.08 1.84
CA THR A 91 -5.20 11.20 2.67
C THR A 91 -6.21 11.60 3.73
N ALA A 92 -7.51 11.48 3.45
CA ALA A 92 -8.59 11.86 4.37
C ALA A 92 -8.99 10.71 5.30
N ALA A 93 -8.83 9.46 4.88
CA ALA A 93 -9.22 8.27 5.65
C ALA A 93 -8.14 7.15 5.59
N PRO A 94 -6.95 7.37 6.18
CA PRO A 94 -5.74 6.56 5.97
C PRO A 94 -5.83 5.10 6.45
N THR A 95 -6.79 4.79 7.33
CA THR A 95 -7.03 3.45 7.85
C THR A 95 -8.18 2.73 7.16
N THR A 96 -8.95 3.42 6.32
CA THR A 96 -10.16 2.88 5.69
C THR A 96 -9.91 2.47 4.25
N ASN A 97 -9.29 3.35 3.46
CA ASN A 97 -9.05 3.15 2.05
C ASN A 97 -7.55 2.97 1.82
N THR A 98 -7.12 1.75 1.53
CA THR A 98 -5.70 1.43 1.37
C THR A 98 -5.47 0.48 0.20
N LEU A 99 -4.32 0.61 -0.43
CA LEU A 99 -3.86 -0.22 -1.54
C LEU A 99 -2.42 -0.65 -1.25
N PHE A 100 -2.18 -1.95 -1.32
CA PHE A 100 -0.85 -2.53 -1.21
C PHE A 100 -0.54 -3.27 -2.51
N GLY A 101 0.59 -2.93 -3.13
CA GLY A 101 0.95 -3.49 -4.42
C GLY A 101 2.41 -3.28 -4.78
N THR A 102 2.74 -3.72 -5.99
CA THR A 102 4.08 -3.56 -6.57
C THR A 102 4.02 -2.60 -7.75
N VAL A 103 5.00 -1.69 -7.85
CA VAL A 103 5.15 -0.81 -9.00
C VAL A 103 5.55 -1.67 -10.21
N THR A 104 4.78 -1.60 -11.29
CA THR A 104 5.09 -2.28 -12.55
C THR A 104 5.77 -1.35 -13.54
N THR A 105 5.46 -0.06 -13.48
CA THR A 105 6.00 0.95 -14.41
C THR A 105 6.10 2.31 -13.74
N TRP A 106 7.20 3.01 -14.00
CA TRP A 106 7.40 4.42 -13.66
C TRP A 106 7.73 5.19 -14.94
N THR A 107 6.97 6.25 -15.21
CA THR A 107 7.16 7.13 -16.37
C THR A 107 7.49 8.54 -15.86
N PRO A 108 8.78 8.92 -15.82
CA PRO A 108 9.22 10.22 -15.30
C PRO A 108 8.61 11.40 -16.07
N ALA A 109 8.41 11.27 -17.39
CA ALA A 109 7.91 12.35 -18.23
C ALA A 109 6.49 12.84 -17.85
N THR A 110 5.70 11.99 -17.18
CA THR A 110 4.32 12.29 -16.78
C THR A 110 4.07 12.05 -15.30
N ASN A 111 5.13 11.89 -14.49
CA ASN A 111 5.07 11.48 -13.08
C ASN A 111 4.09 10.32 -12.83
N THR A 112 4.03 9.37 -13.75
CA THR A 112 2.99 8.33 -13.73
C THR A 112 3.55 7.02 -13.24
N ALA A 113 2.91 6.47 -12.21
CA ALA A 113 3.19 5.15 -11.67
C ALA A 113 2.05 4.20 -11.98
N VAL A 114 2.37 3.00 -12.48
CA VAL A 114 1.42 1.88 -12.56
C VAL A 114 1.77 0.90 -11.46
N ILE A 115 0.77 0.53 -10.66
CA ILE A 115 0.90 -0.40 -9.54
C ILE A 115 -0.01 -1.58 -9.80
N ASN A 116 0.53 -2.79 -9.67
CA ASN A 116 -0.30 -3.98 -9.55
C ASN A 116 -0.74 -4.13 -8.08
N VAL A 117 -1.96 -3.74 -7.77
CA VAL A 117 -2.51 -3.80 -6.42
C VAL A 117 -2.88 -5.24 -6.07
N ALA A 118 -2.18 -5.81 -5.10
CA ALA A 118 -2.42 -7.16 -4.60
C ALA A 118 -3.55 -7.19 -3.57
N VAL A 119 -3.64 -6.16 -2.72
CA VAL A 119 -4.67 -6.05 -1.68
C VAL A 119 -5.20 -4.63 -1.63
N ALA A 120 -6.53 -4.53 -1.57
CA ALA A 120 -7.25 -3.28 -1.40
C ALA A 120 -8.19 -3.40 -0.20
N ALA A 121 -8.33 -2.33 0.56
CA ALA A 121 -9.32 -2.16 1.62
C ALA A 121 -10.10 -0.87 1.38
N GLY A 122 -11.37 -0.87 1.78
CA GLY A 122 -12.28 0.25 1.56
C GLY A 122 -13.07 0.13 0.26
N SER A 123 -13.62 1.25 -0.20
CA SER A 123 -14.46 1.29 -1.41
C SER A 123 -14.54 2.70 -2.00
N GLY A 124 -15.14 2.81 -3.19
CA GLY A 124 -15.34 4.09 -3.85
C GLY A 124 -14.10 4.61 -4.58
N THR A 125 -14.26 5.79 -5.18
CA THR A 125 -13.21 6.46 -5.94
C THR A 125 -12.61 7.57 -5.08
N ILE A 126 -11.31 7.51 -4.86
CA ILE A 126 -10.59 8.45 -4.00
C ILE A 126 -9.76 9.38 -4.89
N ALA A 127 -9.91 10.68 -4.68
CA ALA A 127 -9.24 11.73 -5.43
C ALA A 127 -7.82 12.04 -4.93
N SER A 128 -7.54 11.75 -3.66
CA SER A 128 -6.31 12.15 -2.98
C SER A 128 -5.64 10.98 -2.29
N TRP A 129 -4.71 10.33 -2.98
CA TRP A 129 -3.91 9.25 -2.43
C TRP A 129 -2.55 9.74 -1.93
N SER A 130 -2.03 9.12 -0.88
CA SER A 130 -0.68 9.34 -0.38
C SER A 130 0.11 8.05 -0.42
N PHE A 131 1.30 8.13 -1.00
CA PHE A 131 2.28 7.06 -1.09
C PHE A 131 3.15 7.15 0.15
N ILE A 132 3.18 6.09 0.94
CA ILE A 132 4.00 6.00 2.14
C ILE A 132 5.25 5.17 1.85
N GLY A 133 6.10 5.71 0.96
CA GLY A 133 7.46 5.26 0.74
C GLY A 133 7.67 3.79 0.38
N LYS A 134 8.93 3.36 0.46
CA LYS A 134 9.33 1.96 0.33
C LYS A 134 8.86 1.16 1.53
N VAL A 135 7.95 0.21 1.31
CA VAL A 135 7.51 -0.72 2.34
C VAL A 135 8.11 -2.11 2.11
N GLY A 136 8.25 -2.87 3.19
CA GLY A 136 8.63 -4.28 3.12
C GLY A 136 7.52 -5.15 2.52
N LEU A 137 7.86 -6.42 2.27
CA LEU A 137 6.89 -7.44 1.89
C LEU A 137 5.82 -7.58 2.99
N ARG A 138 4.55 -7.67 2.61
CA ARG A 138 3.49 -8.07 3.55
C ARG A 138 3.66 -9.55 3.88
N GLY A 139 3.43 -9.89 5.16
CA GLY A 139 3.37 -11.28 5.60
C GLY A 139 2.22 -12.03 4.93
N ALA A 140 2.31 -13.36 4.92
CA ALA A 140 1.23 -14.21 4.41
C ALA A 140 -0.05 -13.98 5.22
N THR A 141 -1.19 -13.92 4.54
CA THR A 141 -2.50 -13.97 5.20
C THR A 141 -2.63 -15.31 5.92
N GLY A 142 -3.09 -15.30 7.17
CA GLY A 142 -3.37 -16.53 7.92
C GLY A 142 -4.46 -17.38 7.24
N ALA A 143 -4.53 -18.66 7.62
CA ALA A 143 -5.57 -19.54 7.11
C ALA A 143 -6.97 -18.98 7.42
N THR A 144 -7.84 -18.90 6.41
CA THR A 144 -9.25 -18.60 6.60
C THR A 144 -9.86 -19.73 7.42
N GLY A 145 -10.37 -19.43 8.61
CA GLY A 145 -10.97 -20.43 9.51
C GLY A 145 -12.21 -21.05 8.86
N GLY A 146 -12.09 -22.27 8.35
CA GLY A 146 -13.17 -22.99 7.67
C GLY A 146 -13.68 -24.24 8.39
N GLY A 147 -13.12 -24.57 9.57
CA GLY A 147 -13.36 -25.87 10.19
C GLY A 147 -14.71 -26.05 10.87
N LEU A 148 -15.42 -24.96 11.23
CA LEU A 148 -16.64 -25.02 12.06
C LEU A 148 -17.91 -24.50 11.38
N ALA A 149 -17.82 -23.92 10.17
CA ALA A 149 -18.98 -23.37 9.47
C ALA A 149 -20.06 -24.47 9.29
N ASN A 150 -19.64 -25.63 8.80
CA ASN A 150 -20.56 -26.74 8.54
C ASN A 150 -21.13 -27.42 9.79
N VAL A 151 -20.76 -27.04 11.02
CA VAL A 151 -21.41 -27.60 12.22
C VAL A 151 -22.65 -26.79 12.61
N VAL A 152 -22.60 -25.48 12.44
CA VAL A 152 -23.70 -24.58 12.85
C VAL A 152 -24.82 -24.56 11.81
N GLU A 153 -24.48 -24.66 10.53
CA GLU A 153 -25.48 -24.65 9.45
C GLU A 153 -26.04 -26.04 9.09
N ASP A 154 -25.46 -27.13 9.61
CA ASP A 154 -25.93 -28.48 9.31
C ASP A 154 -27.16 -28.84 10.17
N THR A 155 -28.32 -28.69 9.55
CA THR A 155 -29.61 -29.08 10.13
C THR A 155 -29.92 -30.58 10.00
N THR A 156 -29.06 -31.35 9.32
CA THR A 156 -29.23 -32.79 9.09
C THR A 156 -27.92 -33.57 9.30
N PRO A 157 -27.26 -33.46 10.47
CA PRO A 157 -25.94 -34.03 10.66
C PRO A 157 -25.95 -35.56 10.54
N GLN A 158 -25.15 -36.08 9.61
CA GLN A 158 -24.86 -37.50 9.54
C GLN A 158 -23.55 -37.77 10.27
N LEU A 159 -23.64 -38.31 11.49
CA LEU A 159 -22.49 -38.50 12.39
C LEU A 159 -21.66 -39.76 12.10
N GLY A 160 -22.07 -40.58 11.14
CA GLY A 160 -21.35 -41.82 10.77
C GLY A 160 -21.23 -42.87 11.88
N GLY A 161 -21.88 -42.66 13.04
CA GLY A 161 -21.81 -43.51 14.23
C GLY A 161 -22.46 -42.85 15.45
N ASN A 162 -22.27 -43.44 16.63
CA ASN A 162 -22.70 -42.85 17.90
C ASN A 162 -21.85 -41.61 18.24
N LEU A 163 -22.51 -40.54 18.70
CA LEU A 163 -21.85 -39.35 19.22
C LEU A 163 -21.16 -39.66 20.56
N ASP A 164 -19.84 -39.45 20.66
CA ASP A 164 -19.10 -39.45 21.92
C ASP A 164 -19.16 -38.05 22.56
N LEU A 165 -19.67 -37.97 23.78
CA LEU A 165 -19.88 -36.72 24.51
C LEU A 165 -18.72 -36.35 25.44
N ASN A 166 -17.71 -37.21 25.61
CA ASN A 166 -16.57 -37.00 26.52
C ASN A 166 -16.97 -36.47 27.92
N GLY A 167 -18.13 -36.90 28.43
CA GLY A 167 -18.67 -36.50 29.74
C GLY A 167 -19.50 -35.21 29.79
N PHE A 168 -19.82 -34.59 28.65
CA PHE A 168 -20.74 -33.44 28.57
C PHE A 168 -22.20 -33.87 28.35
N GLU A 169 -23.15 -33.04 28.79
CA GLU A 169 -24.59 -33.27 28.59
C GLU A 169 -25.13 -32.53 27.36
N ILE A 170 -26.04 -33.16 26.60
CA ILE A 170 -26.84 -32.47 25.58
C ILE A 170 -28.07 -31.87 26.25
N THR A 171 -28.23 -30.55 26.18
CA THR A 171 -29.40 -29.83 26.72
C THR A 171 -30.38 -29.47 25.60
N GLY A 172 -31.67 -29.28 25.92
CA GLY A 172 -32.68 -28.84 24.94
C GLY A 172 -33.28 -29.92 24.04
N LEU A 173 -33.09 -31.20 24.37
CA LEU A 173 -33.80 -32.31 23.72
C LEU A 173 -35.26 -32.36 24.21
N GLU A 174 -36.23 -32.17 23.33
CA GLU A 174 -37.61 -32.59 23.57
C GLU A 174 -37.63 -34.13 23.57
N ALA A 175 -38.12 -34.76 24.64
CA ALA A 175 -38.00 -36.21 24.84
C ALA A 175 -38.55 -37.02 23.64
N GLN A 176 -37.68 -37.50 22.76
CA GLN A 176 -38.05 -38.49 21.77
C GLN A 176 -37.96 -39.87 22.40
N SER A 177 -39.11 -40.55 22.42
CA SER A 177 -39.28 -41.94 22.82
C SER A 177 -38.20 -42.83 22.19
N ILE A 178 -37.18 -43.20 22.96
CA ILE A 178 -36.31 -44.33 22.63
C ILE A 178 -37.14 -45.58 22.91
N LEU A 179 -37.88 -46.06 21.91
CA LEU A 179 -38.47 -47.40 21.98
C LEU A 179 -37.30 -48.38 22.02
N ALA A 180 -37.05 -48.95 23.19
CA ALA A 180 -36.01 -49.93 23.44
C ALA A 180 -36.15 -51.11 22.46
N ALA A 181 -35.40 -51.08 21.38
CA ALA A 181 -35.14 -52.26 20.58
C ALA A 181 -34.05 -53.06 21.31
N GLN A 182 -34.36 -54.33 21.58
CA GLN A 182 -33.53 -55.37 22.21
C GLN A 182 -33.70 -55.56 23.73
N ILE A 183 -34.93 -55.87 24.14
CA ILE A 183 -35.13 -57.01 25.04
C ILE A 183 -35.99 -58.02 24.28
N TYR A 184 -35.38 -58.88 23.45
CA TYR A 184 -35.96 -60.17 23.11
C TYR A 184 -34.83 -61.20 22.91
N SER A 185 -34.84 -62.16 23.84
CA SER A 185 -34.07 -63.42 23.99
C SER A 185 -32.55 -63.34 23.98
#